data_AF-A0A353PJR4-F1
#
_entry.id   AF-A0A353PJR4-F1
#
_cell.length_a   1.000
_cell.length_b   1.000
_cell.length_c   1.000
_cell.angle_alpha   90.00
_cell.angle_beta   90.00
_cell.angle_gamma   90.00
#
_symmetry.space_group_name_H-M   'P 1'
#
loop_
_entity.id
_entity.type
_entity.pdbx_description
1 polymer ?
#
loop_
_entity_poly.entity_id
_entity_poly.type
_entity_poly.pdbx_seq_one_letter_code
_entity_poly.pdbx_strand_id
1 'polypeptide(L)'
;LREEIKSHGLDKSIWQYFTVLTPLKTVGVMGDNRTYDHVLVLRAVTSIDGMTADFAKIPYEVLQKISNRITNEVRGINRVVYDITSKPPGTIEWE
;
A
#
# COMPACT_ATOMS: atom_id res chain seq x y z
N LEU A 1 2.62 -2.64 6.96
CA LEU A 1 1.47 -1.71 6.82
C LEU A 1 0.78 -1.43 8.15
N ARG A 2 0.06 -2.40 8.75
CA ARG A 2 -0.80 -2.15 9.93
C ARG A 2 -0.05 -1.54 11.12
N GLU A 3 1.15 -2.04 11.43
CA GLU A 3 1.99 -1.51 12.50
C GLU A 3 2.30 -0.03 12.31
N GLU A 4 2.71 0.38 11.11
CA GLU A 4 3.05 1.77 10.81
C GLU A 4 1.82 2.68 10.81
N ILE A 5 0.68 2.22 10.33
CA ILE A 5 -0.57 2.98 10.40
C ILE A 5 -0.95 3.24 11.86
N LYS A 6 -0.89 2.21 12.71
CA LYS A 6 -1.20 2.31 14.14
C LYS A 6 -0.19 3.15 14.91
N SER A 7 1.11 2.99 14.65
CA SER A 7 2.15 3.73 15.39
C SER A 7 2.11 5.24 15.13
N HIS A 8 1.50 5.67 14.01
CA HIS A 8 1.29 7.08 13.68
C HIS A 8 -0.14 7.56 13.97
N GLY A 9 -0.95 6.74 14.66
CA GLY A 9 -2.32 7.11 15.08
C GLY A 9 -3.33 7.26 13.94
N LEU A 10 -3.04 6.72 12.76
CA LEU A 10 -3.89 6.81 11.57
C LEU A 10 -4.97 5.72 11.53
N ASP A 11 -4.86 4.70 12.38
CA ASP A 11 -5.81 3.58 12.46
C ASP A 11 -7.22 3.99 12.87
N LYS A 12 -7.38 5.16 13.48
CA LYS A 12 -8.68 5.74 13.86
C LYS A 12 -9.34 6.56 12.75
N SER A 13 -8.56 7.09 11.80
CA SER A 13 -9.08 7.95 10.73
C SER A 13 -9.28 7.21 9.41
N ILE A 14 -8.53 6.13 9.18
CA ILE A 14 -8.65 5.32 7.98
C ILE A 14 -9.69 4.23 8.23
N TRP A 15 -10.70 4.17 7.36
CA TRP A 15 -11.79 3.20 7.44
C TRP A 15 -11.27 1.77 7.23
N GLN A 16 -10.51 1.56 6.17
CA GLN A 16 -9.94 0.26 5.84
C GLN A 16 -8.58 0.43 5.16
N TYR A 17 -7.65 -0.47 5.49
CA TYR A 17 -6.31 -0.49 4.91
C TYR A 17 -5.73 -1.92 4.86
N PHE A 18 -5.17 -2.28 3.72
CA PHE A 18 -4.63 -3.61 3.43
C PHE A 18 -3.64 -3.55 2.27
N THR A 19 -3.08 -4.70 1.93
CA THR A 19 -2.13 -4.86 0.83
C THR A 19 -2.66 -5.87 -0.18
N VAL A 20 -2.46 -5.61 -1.47
CA VAL A 20 -2.78 -6.54 -2.55
C VAL A 20 -1.49 -7.00 -3.21
N LEU A 21 -1.28 -8.32 -3.27
CA LEU A 21 -0.18 -8.91 -4.02
C LEU A 21 -0.62 -9.10 -5.48
N THR A 22 0.11 -8.50 -6.41
CA THR A 22 -0.21 -8.63 -7.83
C THR A 22 0.62 -9.75 -8.47
N PRO A 23 0.12 -10.39 -9.55
CA PRO A 23 0.92 -11.34 -10.33
C PRO A 23 2.01 -10.67 -11.18
N LEU A 24 2.10 -9.33 -11.16
CA LEU A 24 3.04 -8.56 -11.96
C LEU A 24 4.43 -8.55 -11.30
N LYS A 25 5.45 -8.88 -12.11
CA LYS A 25 6.85 -8.73 -11.72
C LYS A 25 7.43 -7.47 -12.32
N THR A 26 8.30 -6.82 -11.56
CA THR A 26 8.99 -5.60 -11.99
C THR A 26 10.48 -5.71 -11.78
N VAL A 27 11.22 -4.88 -12.50
CA VAL A 27 12.67 -4.77 -12.32
C VAL A 27 12.96 -3.96 -11.06
N GLY A 28 13.87 -4.48 -10.24
CA GLY A 28 14.45 -3.79 -9.09
C GLY A 28 15.96 -3.99 -9.02
N VAL A 29 16.58 -3.32 -8.07
CA VAL A 29 17.99 -3.51 -7.70
C VAL A 29 18.02 -3.80 -6.22
N MET A 30 18.54 -4.95 -5.82
CA MET A 30 18.72 -5.33 -4.42
C MET A 30 20.16 -5.79 -4.22
N GLY A 31 20.88 -5.10 -3.33
CA GLY A 31 22.35 -5.15 -3.32
C GLY A 31 22.90 -4.68 -4.67
N ASP A 32 23.83 -5.44 -5.23
CA ASP A 32 24.43 -5.15 -6.54
C ASP A 32 23.78 -5.93 -7.70
N ASN A 33 22.68 -6.63 -7.45
CA ASN A 33 22.03 -7.50 -8.43
C ASN A 33 20.69 -6.94 -8.90
N ARG A 34 20.40 -7.17 -10.19
CA ARG A 34 19.08 -6.94 -10.77
C ARG A 34 18.11 -8.02 -10.30
N THR A 35 16.92 -7.61 -9.86
CA THR A 35 15.87 -8.51 -9.39
C THR A 35 14.61 -8.38 -10.22
N TYR A 36 13.81 -9.46 -10.26
CA TYR A 36 12.53 -9.55 -10.94
C TYR A 36 11.49 -10.13 -9.99
N ASP A 37 10.97 -9.26 -9.14
CA ASP A 37 10.09 -9.60 -8.03
C ASP A 37 8.76 -8.86 -8.13
N HIS A 38 7.82 -9.21 -7.26
CA HIS A 38 6.44 -8.74 -7.36
C HIS A 38 6.28 -7.28 -6.94
N VAL A 39 5.26 -6.63 -7.52
CA VAL A 39 4.75 -5.35 -7.01
C VAL A 39 3.60 -5.60 -6.02
N LEU A 40 3.69 -4.93 -4.87
CA LEU A 40 2.68 -4.90 -3.83
C LEU A 40 1.94 -3.57 -3.87
N VAL A 41 0.61 -3.63 -3.81
CA VAL A 41 -0.24 -2.44 -3.73
C VAL A 41 -0.59 -2.20 -2.28
N LEU A 42 -0.46 -0.96 -1.82
CA LEU A 42 -1.08 -0.48 -0.58
C LEU A 42 -2.45 0.09 -0.95
N ARG A 43 -3.49 -0.33 -0.23
CA ARG A 43 -4.83 0.24 -0.33
C ARG A 43 -5.23 0.77 1.03
N ALA A 44 -5.65 2.02 1.09
CA ALA A 44 -6.20 2.63 2.29
C ALA A 44 -7.27 3.64 1.90
N VAL A 45 -8.43 3.58 2.54
CA VAL A 45 -9.57 4.44 2.20
C VAL A 45 -10.19 5.07 3.43
N THR A 46 -10.74 6.26 3.25
CA THR A 46 -11.66 6.91 4.19
C THR A 46 -13.07 6.81 3.63
N SER A 47 -14.04 6.47 4.46
CA SER A 47 -15.45 6.38 4.09
C SER A 47 -16.33 6.64 5.30
N ILE A 48 -17.56 7.07 5.06
CA ILE A 48 -18.58 7.26 6.10
C ILE A 48 -19.52 6.05 6.15
N ASP A 49 -19.89 5.51 4.99
CA ASP A 49 -20.95 4.50 4.83
C ASP A 49 -20.60 3.34 3.88
N GLY A 50 -19.38 3.34 3.32
CA GLY A 50 -18.92 2.34 2.36
C GLY A 50 -19.48 2.49 0.94
N MET A 51 -20.41 3.43 0.68
CA MET A 51 -20.94 3.67 -0.66
C MET A 51 -19.98 4.51 -1.50
N THR A 52 -19.42 5.57 -0.89
CA THR A 52 -18.34 6.38 -1.45
C THR A 52 -17.11 6.27 -0.58
N ALA A 53 -15.93 6.29 -1.19
CA ALA A 53 -14.67 6.25 -0.46
C ALA A 53 -13.59 7.00 -1.21
N ASP A 54 -12.81 7.81 -0.49
CA ASP A 54 -11.61 8.43 -1.02
C ASP A 54 -10.38 7.65 -0.52
N PHE A 55 -9.32 7.65 -1.32
CA PHE A 55 -8.05 7.14 -0.83
C PHE A 55 -7.56 7.97 0.35
N ALA A 56 -7.05 7.31 1.38
CA ALA A 56 -6.57 7.99 2.58
C ALA A 56 -5.36 8.88 2.25
N LYS A 57 -5.32 10.10 2.78
CA LYS A 57 -4.16 10.99 2.63
C LYS A 57 -3.10 10.63 3.68
N ILE A 58 -2.51 9.44 3.55
CA ILE A 58 -1.42 9.00 4.42
C ILE A 58 -0.22 9.93 4.17
N PRO A 59 0.39 10.50 5.23
CA PRO A 59 1.59 11.32 5.08
C PRO A 59 2.70 10.58 4.34
N TYR A 60 3.41 11.27 3.46
CA TYR A 60 4.38 10.63 2.56
C TYR A 60 5.54 9.98 3.32
N GLU A 61 5.93 10.52 4.47
CA GLU A 61 6.94 9.93 5.35
C GLU A 61 6.50 8.57 5.91
N VAL A 62 5.21 8.40 6.20
CA VAL A 62 4.65 7.12 6.66
C VAL A 62 4.59 6.14 5.50
N LEU A 63 4.18 6.58 4.31
CA LEU A 63 4.21 5.76 3.08
C LEU A 63 5.64 5.31 2.74
N GLN A 64 6.62 6.21 2.86
CA GLN A 64 8.03 5.90 2.63
C GLN A 64 8.53 4.86 3.63
N LYS A 65 8.21 5.01 4.92
CA LYS A 65 8.59 4.04 5.95
C LYS A 65 7.96 2.67 5.71
N ILE A 66 6.68 2.62 5.34
CA ILE A 66 5.99 1.37 4.96
C ILE A 66 6.69 0.72 3.76
N SER A 67 6.96 1.50 2.70
CA SER A 67 7.63 1.02 1.48
C SER A 67 8.98 0.39 1.81
N ASN A 68 9.84 1.13 2.54
CA ASN A 68 11.18 0.70 2.91
C ASN A 68 11.15 -0.59 3.74
N ARG A 69 10.26 -0.68 4.74
CA ARG A 69 10.12 -1.89 5.55
C ARG A 69 9.71 -3.08 4.70
N ILE A 70 8.71 -2.91 3.83
CA ILE A 70 8.23 -4.00 2.97
C ILE A 70 9.34 -4.50 2.04
N THR A 71 10.04 -3.61 1.33
CA THR A 71 11.08 -4.03 0.37
C THR A 71 12.31 -4.63 1.05
N ASN A 72 12.58 -4.29 2.31
CA ASN A 72 13.74 -4.82 3.04
C ASN A 72 13.43 -6.08 3.86
N GLU A 73 12.21 -6.20 4.38
CA GLU A 73 11.82 -7.29 5.30
C GLU A 73 11.08 -8.43 4.56
N VAL A 74 10.44 -8.16 3.41
CA VAL A 74 9.61 -9.14 2.69
C VAL A 74 10.30 -9.59 1.42
N ARG A 75 10.82 -10.82 1.44
CA ARG A 75 11.42 -11.46 0.26
C ARG A 75 10.40 -11.60 -0.87
N GLY A 76 10.81 -11.29 -2.10
CA GLY A 76 9.99 -11.43 -3.30
C GLY A 76 9.13 -10.20 -3.63
N ILE A 77 9.32 -9.09 -2.91
CA ILE A 77 8.73 -7.79 -3.21
C ILE A 77 9.84 -6.77 -3.46
N ASN A 78 9.86 -6.15 -4.64
CA ASN A 78 10.85 -5.11 -4.96
C ASN A 78 10.22 -3.77 -5.33
N ARG A 79 8.88 -3.69 -5.27
CA ARG A 79 8.14 -2.48 -5.59
C ARG A 79 6.88 -2.40 -4.76
N VAL A 80 6.62 -1.20 -4.26
CA VAL A 80 5.40 -0.86 -3.54
C VAL A 80 4.75 0.32 -4.26
N VAL A 81 3.45 0.25 -4.47
CA VAL A 81 2.64 1.35 -5.04
C VAL A 81 1.47 1.66 -4.10
N TYR A 82 0.92 2.87 -4.20
CA TYR A 82 -0.25 3.28 -3.43
C TYR A 82 -1.43 3.53 -4.37
N ASP A 83 -2.56 2.86 -4.10
CA ASP A 83 -3.78 3.04 -4.87
C ASP A 83 -4.49 4.34 -4.47
N ILE A 84 -4.46 5.30 -5.39
CA ILE A 84 -5.05 6.64 -5.26
C ILE A 84 -6.40 6.79 -5.97
N THR A 85 -7.05 5.68 -6.35
CA THR A 85 -8.35 5.69 -7.03
C THR A 85 -9.50 5.71 -6.02
N SER A 86 -10.40 6.69 -6.12
CA SER A 86 -11.61 6.76 -5.29
C SER A 86 -12.66 5.73 -5.73
N LYS A 87 -13.60 5.43 -4.84
CA LYS A 87 -14.87 4.74 -5.13
C LYS A 87 -15.99 5.78 -5.16
N PRO A 88 -16.65 6.02 -6.32
CA PRO A 88 -16.31 5.56 -7.69
C PRO A 88 -15.07 6.29 -8.29
N PRO A 89 -14.47 5.80 -9.41
CA PRO A 89 -14.89 4.68 -10.27
C PRO A 89 -14.41 3.30 -9.82
N GLY A 90 -13.44 3.23 -8.90
CA GLY A 90 -12.93 1.97 -8.39
C GLY A 90 -13.82 1.36 -7.30
N THR A 91 -13.38 0.22 -6.77
CA THR A 91 -13.92 -0.40 -5.55
C THR A 91 -12.91 -0.25 -4.40
N ILE A 92 -13.32 -0.62 -3.17
CA ILE A 92 -12.38 -0.66 -2.04
C ILE A 92 -11.43 -1.84 -2.24
N GLU A 93 -11.99 -3.04 -2.41
CA GLU A 93 -11.28 -4.26 -2.77
C GLU A 93 -10.84 -4.24 -4.24
N TRP A 94 -9.90 -5.13 -4.57
CA TRP A 94 -9.42 -5.32 -5.93
C TRP A 94 -10.06 -6.52 -6.64
N GLU A 95 -10.78 -7.38 -5.92
CA GLU A 95 -11.56 -8.54 -6.42
C GLU A 95 -12.77 -8.83 -5.52
#